data_AF-A0A7C1BU59-F1
#
_entry.id   AF-A0A7C1BU59-F1
#
_cell.length_a   1.000
_cell.length_b   1.000
_cell.length_c   1.000
_cell.angle_alpha   90.00
_cell.angle_beta   90.00
_cell.angle_gamma   90.00
#
_symmetry.space_group_name_H-M   'P 1'
#
loop_
_entity.id
_entity.type
_entity.pdbx_description
1 polymer ?
#
loop_
_entity_poly.entity_id
_entity_poly.type
_entity_poly.pdbx_seq_one_letter_code
_entity_poly.pdbx_strand_id
1 'polypeptide(L)' 'VFREFRSAVMDALRNPKAVNFLVGQVMRKTRGRADPKLVNEIIRRRLKELEGTR' A
#
# COMPACT_ATOMS: atom_id res chain seq x y z
N VAL A 1 8.11 1.91 2.74
CA VAL A 1 6.78 2.45 2.39
C VAL A 1 5.81 2.45 3.56
N PHE A 2 5.30 1.32 4.07
CA PHE A 2 4.30 1.33 5.16
C PHE A 2 4.77 2.05 6.44
N ARG A 3 6.02 1.83 6.85
CA ARG A 3 6.62 2.53 8.00
C ARG A 3 6.87 4.03 7.75
N GLU A 4 7.12 4.40 6.49
CA GLU A 4 7.45 5.78 6.10
C GLU A 4 6.17 6.63 5.92
N PHE A 5 5.09 6.03 5.41
CA PHE A 5 3.85 6.73 5.09
C PHE A 5 2.70 6.26 5.99
N ARG A 6 2.87 6.37 7.31
CA ARG A 6 1.87 5.90 8.29
C ARG A 6 0.49 6.54 8.09
N SER A 7 0.42 7.84 7.77
CA SER A 7 -0.85 8.51 7.46
C SER A 7 -1.56 7.85 6.28
N ALA A 8 -0.84 7.63 5.17
CA ALA A 8 -1.43 6.99 3.99
C ALA A 8 -1.86 5.55 4.24
N VAL A 9 -1.19 4.83 5.15
CA VAL A 9 -1.64 3.49 5.60
C VAL A 9 -2.97 3.62 6.35
N MET A 10 -3.11 4.57 7.27
CA MET A 10 -4.36 4.81 7.99
C MET A 10 -5.49 5.25 7.05
N ASP A 11 -5.18 6.08 6.05
CA ASP A 11 -6.13 6.49 5.03
C ASP A 11 -6.54 5.32 4.16
N ALA A 12 -5.61 4.43 3.79
CA ALA A 12 -5.88 3.23 3.00
C ALA A 12 -6.72 2.19 3.75
N LEU A 13 -6.63 2.14 5.08
CA LEU A 13 -7.50 1.31 5.92
C LEU A 13 -8.94 1.82 5.95
N ARG A 14 -9.17 3.12 5.79
CA ARG A 14 -10.52 3.74 5.79
C ARG A 14 -11.09 3.91 4.38
N ASN A 15 -10.23 4.12 3.40
CA ASN A 15 -10.56 4.42 2.03
C ASN A 15 -9.73 3.56 1.07
N PRO A 16 -10.34 2.55 0.43
CA PRO A 16 -9.66 1.69 -0.53
C PRO A 16 -9.00 2.42 -1.72
N LYS A 17 -9.41 3.66 -2.04
CA LYS A 17 -8.78 4.48 -3.09
C LYS A 17 -7.39 4.99 -2.70
N ALA A 18 -7.11 5.15 -1.40
CA ALA A 18 -5.81 5.62 -0.91
C ALA A 18 -4.69 4.57 -1.09
N VAL A 19 -5.03 3.31 -1.40
CA VAL A 19 -4.07 2.26 -1.78
C VAL A 19 -3.21 2.67 -2.97
N ASN A 20 -3.77 3.40 -3.94
CA ASN A 20 -3.05 3.82 -5.15
C ASN A 20 -1.84 4.72 -4.84
N PHE A 21 -1.91 5.50 -3.75
CA PHE A 21 -0.77 6.29 -3.29
C PHE A 21 0.39 5.37 -2.86
N LEU A 22 0.10 4.35 -2.04
CA LEU A 22 1.11 3.40 -1.56
C LEU A 22 1.72 2.62 -2.73
N VAL A 23 0.91 2.22 -3.71
CA VAL A 23 1.38 1.60 -4.97
C VAL A 23 2.35 2.54 -5.68
N GLY A 24 1.97 3.81 -5.88
CA GLY A 24 2.83 4.81 -6.50
C GLY A 24 4.17 5.01 -5.78
N GLN A 25 4.17 5.00 -4.44
CA GLN A 25 5.41 5.11 -3.66
C GLN A 25 6.32 3.89 -3.84
N VAL A 26 5.78 2.69 -3.92
CA VAL A 26 6.56 1.48 -4.23
C VAL A 26 7.15 1.60 -5.63
N MET A 27 6.33 1.92 -6.63
CA MET A 27 6.78 2.07 -8.02
C MET A 27 7.89 3.11 -8.18
N ARG A 28 7.80 4.24 -7.47
CA ARG A 28 8.86 5.27 -7.42
C ARG A 28 10.16 4.73 -6.82
N LYS A 29 10.10 4.04 -5.67
CA LYS A 29 11.28 3.47 -5.01
C LYS A 29 11.95 2.38 -5.84
N THR A 30 11.16 1.57 -6.54
CA THR A 30 11.68 0.52 -7.44
C THR A 30 12.04 1.04 -8.82
N ARG A 31 11.85 2.35 -9.09
CA ARG A 31 12.08 2.98 -10.41
C ARG A 31 11.35 2.23 -11.53
N GLY A 32 10.11 1.84 -11.29
CA GLY A 32 9.27 1.12 -12.27
C GLY A 32 9.62 -0.35 -12.49
N ARG A 33 10.58 -0.93 -11.75
CA ARG A 33 11.00 -2.33 -11.92
C ARG A 33 10.05 -3.36 -11.32
N ALA A 34 9.21 -2.97 -10.37
CA ALA A 34 8.24 -3.87 -9.77
C ALA A 34 6.98 -3.98 -10.64
N ASP A 35 6.34 -5.15 -10.62
CA ASP A 35 5.06 -5.34 -11.29
C ASP A 35 3.93 -4.60 -10.53
N PRO A 36 3.19 -3.68 -11.19
CA PRO A 36 2.19 -2.86 -10.52
C PRO A 36 0.99 -3.67 -10.01
N LYS A 37 0.62 -4.78 -10.67
CA LYS A 37 -0.49 -5.64 -10.22
C LYS A 37 -0.09 -6.38 -8.94
N LEU A 38 1.10 -6.98 -8.94
CA LEU A 38 1.64 -7.68 -7.78
C LEU A 38 1.82 -6.71 -6.59
N VAL A 39 2.33 -5.50 -6.83
CA VAL A 39 2.45 -4.48 -5.79
C VAL A 39 1.10 -4.13 -5.18
N ASN A 40 0.08 -3.90 -6.01
CA ASN A 40 -1.28 -3.61 -5.54
C ASN A 40 -1.87 -4.76 -4.70
N GLU A 41 -1.67 -6.02 -5.13
CA GLU A 41 -2.12 -7.19 -4.40
C GLU A 41 -1.43 -7.31 -3.03
N ILE A 42 -0.10 -7.19 -2.98
CA ILE A 42 0.67 -7.27 -1.74
C ILE A 42 0.24 -6.18 -0.76
N ILE A 43 0.05 -4.94 -1.24
CA ILE A 43 -0.38 -3.82 -0.39
C ILE A 43 -1.78 -4.10 0.20
N ARG A 44 -2.73 -4.55 -0.62
CA ARG A 44 -4.10 -4.86 -0.16
C ARG A 44 -4.11 -5.99 0.85
N ARG A 45 -3.34 -7.05 0.61
CA ARG A 45 -3.18 -8.16 1.56
C ARG A 45 -2.63 -7.67 2.89
N ARG A 46 -1.58 -6.84 2.87
CA ARG A 46 -0.98 -6.29 4.10
C ARG A 46 -1.95 -5.40 4.88
N LEU A 47 -2.76 -4.59 4.19
CA LEU A 47 -3.79 -3.77 4.83
C LEU A 47 -4.87 -4.63 5.49
N LYS A 48 -5.31 -5.70 4.82
CA LYS A 48 -6.28 -6.65 5.38
C LYS A 48 -5.74 -7.37 6.63
N GLU A 49 -4.47 -7.78 6.61
CA GLU A 49 -3.79 -8.36 7.78
C GLU A 49 -3.76 -7.37 8.96
N LEU A 50 -3.54 -6.08 8.69
CA LEU A 50 -3.56 -5.03 9.72
C LEU A 50 -4.97 -4.75 10.26
N GLU A 51 -6.01 -4.88 9.43
CA GLU A 51 -7.40 -4.73 9.86
C GLU A 51 -7.87 -5.91 10.73
N GLY A 52 -7.51 -7.14 10.35
CA GLY A 52 -7.89 -8.36 11.09
C GLY A 52 -7.07 -8.64 12.35
N THR A 53 -6.06 -7.82 12.65
CA THR A 53 -5.30 -7.87 13.92
C THR A 53 -5.88 -6.92 14.98
N ARG A 54 -7.08 -6.36 14.74
CA ARG A 54 -7.82 -5.53 15.70
C ARG A 54 -8.91 -6.31 16.41
#